data_AF-A0A9P0EQ38-F1
#
_entry.id   AF-A0A9P0EQ38-F1
#
_cell.length_a   1.000
_cell.length_b   1.000
_cell.length_c   1.000
_cell.angle_alpha   90.00
_cell.angle_beta   90.00
_cell.angle_gamma   90.00
#
_symmetry.space_group_name_H-M   'P 1'
#
loop_
_entity.id
_entity.type
_entity.pdbx_description
1 polymer ?
#
loop_
_entity_poly.entity_id
_entity_poly.type
_entity_poly.pdbx_seq_one_letter_code
_entity_poly.pdbx_strand_id
1 'polypeptide(L)'
;MDKTAAQTAQHPPHHRRSFYIGGRELAASGSLACMDADENQDWITKPDGEPGWASYFLSQGYELYLVDQPFRGRSPWSPGIGDVIVYPAEQIQKMFTASRNYKLWPQAELHTQWPGSGMMGDPVFDRFYASGVQMIKDPVLQEGASQAACAALLDTIGRPVIVFGHSAGGPIPFLLGDVRPGLVKSIVALEPLGPPFSKVSIRTVPGSPYGISNAPITYEPPVTDPVADLATREVKAAAPDLLDGRLQASDTPRKLVNLERIPVLVVTAPASYHALYDCWRM
;
A
#
# COMPACT_ATOMS: atom_id res chain seq x y z
N MET A 1 -14.12 -11.86 -64.97
CA MET A 1 -14.55 -10.96 -63.89
C MET A 1 -14.59 -11.78 -62.62
N ASP A 2 -14.26 -11.13 -61.50
CA ASP A 2 -14.19 -11.60 -60.11
C ASP A 2 -12.90 -12.29 -59.63
N LYS A 3 -12.15 -11.53 -58.82
CA LYS A 3 -11.11 -12.00 -57.89
C LYS A 3 -11.37 -11.33 -56.54
N THR A 4 -11.78 -12.14 -55.59
CA THR A 4 -12.02 -11.79 -54.19
C THR A 4 -10.69 -11.56 -53.48
N ALA A 5 -10.63 -10.49 -52.69
CA ALA A 5 -9.46 -10.03 -51.95
C ALA A 5 -9.25 -10.86 -50.67
N ALA A 6 -8.00 -11.24 -50.39
CA ALA A 6 -7.54 -11.67 -49.07
C ALA A 6 -6.61 -10.58 -48.51
N GLN A 7 -7.07 -9.88 -47.48
CA GLN A 7 -6.24 -8.98 -46.66
C GLN A 7 -5.63 -9.79 -45.51
N THR A 8 -4.30 -9.88 -45.51
CA THR A 8 -3.49 -10.34 -44.39
C THR A 8 -3.47 -9.25 -43.31
N ALA A 9 -4.09 -9.52 -42.16
CA ALA A 9 -4.01 -8.66 -40.99
C ALA A 9 -2.64 -8.83 -40.32
N GLN A 10 -1.87 -7.75 -40.24
CA GLN A 10 -0.65 -7.65 -39.42
C GLN A 10 -1.03 -7.65 -37.93
N HIS A 11 -0.41 -8.53 -37.15
CA HIS A 11 -0.44 -8.49 -35.69
C HIS A 11 0.27 -7.23 -35.17
N PRO A 12 -0.34 -6.43 -34.28
CA PRO A 12 0.36 -5.35 -33.60
C PRO A 12 1.24 -5.90 -32.46
N PRO A 13 2.39 -5.27 -32.16
CA PRO A 13 3.32 -5.73 -31.14
C PRO A 13 2.75 -5.57 -29.72
N HIS A 14 2.97 -6.60 -28.91
CA HIS A 14 2.56 -6.73 -27.52
C HIS A 14 3.33 -5.82 -26.55
N HIS A 15 3.21 -4.48 -26.62
CA HIS A 15 3.63 -3.62 -25.49
C HIS A 15 2.80 -2.32 -25.45
N ARG A 16 1.54 -2.42 -24.97
CA ARG A 16 0.83 -1.27 -24.40
C ARG A 16 0.62 -1.55 -22.91
N ARG A 17 1.43 -0.90 -22.07
CA ARG A 17 1.23 -0.83 -20.62
C ARG A 17 0.13 0.21 -20.37
N SER A 18 -1.03 -0.24 -19.90
CA SER A 18 -2.14 0.64 -19.52
C SER A 18 -2.30 0.58 -18.00
N PHE A 19 -2.21 1.73 -17.34
CA PHE A 19 -2.82 1.94 -16.02
C PHE A 19 -4.33 1.94 -16.23
N TYR A 20 -5.00 0.83 -15.89
CA TYR A 20 -6.45 0.73 -15.96
C TYR A 20 -7.03 1.01 -14.58
N ILE A 21 -7.44 2.26 -14.33
CA ILE A 21 -8.39 2.56 -13.25
C ILE A 21 -9.74 2.07 -13.76
N GLY A 22 -10.19 0.94 -13.23
CA GLY A 22 -11.47 0.36 -13.60
C GLY A 22 -12.63 1.32 -13.30
N GLY A 23 -13.40 1.64 -14.34
CA GLY A 23 -14.80 2.07 -14.23
C GLY A 23 -15.04 3.51 -13.80
N ARG A 24 -15.30 4.37 -14.80
CA ARG A 24 -15.66 5.79 -14.75
C ARG A 24 -14.50 6.75 -14.46
N GLU A 25 -14.27 7.59 -15.46
CA GLU A 25 -13.61 8.88 -15.35
C GLU A 25 -14.08 9.59 -14.07
N LEU A 26 -13.22 9.59 -13.05
CA LEU A 26 -13.36 10.50 -11.94
C LEU A 26 -13.20 11.89 -12.57
N ALA A 27 -14.33 12.58 -12.78
CA ALA A 27 -14.34 13.94 -13.28
C ALA A 27 -13.23 14.74 -12.59
N ALA A 28 -12.47 15.49 -13.38
CA ALA A 28 -11.17 16.11 -13.07
C ALA A 28 -11.20 17.22 -11.98
N SER A 29 -12.08 17.09 -11.00
CA SER A 29 -12.15 17.91 -9.79
C SER A 29 -12.34 16.99 -8.58
N GLY A 30 -11.29 16.80 -7.79
CA GLY A 30 -11.31 15.98 -6.57
C GLY A 30 -10.18 16.36 -5.62
N SER A 31 -10.38 16.14 -4.33
CA SER A 31 -9.27 16.14 -3.37
C SER A 31 -8.69 14.74 -3.24
N LEU A 32 -7.38 14.70 -3.17
CA LEU A 32 -6.58 13.52 -2.95
C LEU A 32 -5.76 13.75 -1.67
N ALA A 33 -5.91 12.86 -0.71
CA ALA A 33 -5.04 12.79 0.46
C ALA A 33 -4.10 11.58 0.29
N CYS A 34 -2.81 11.83 0.23
CA CYS A 34 -1.81 10.77 0.14
C CYS A 34 -1.16 10.56 1.52
N MET A 35 -1.12 9.30 1.96
CA MET A 35 -0.48 8.90 3.20
C MET A 35 0.52 7.78 2.87
N ASP A 36 1.80 8.01 3.17
CA ASP A 36 2.84 6.98 3.03
C ASP A 36 3.17 6.35 4.37
N ALA A 37 3.62 5.09 4.37
CA ALA A 37 4.39 4.45 5.42
C ALA A 37 5.61 5.25 5.86
N ASP A 38 6.29 5.90 4.92
CA ASP A 38 7.59 6.52 5.13
C ASP A 38 7.45 8.01 5.41
N GLU A 39 7.13 8.85 4.42
CA GLU A 39 6.84 10.28 4.64
C GLU A 39 6.28 10.97 3.38
N ASN A 40 5.86 12.24 3.48
CA ASN A 40 5.46 13.04 2.31
C ASN A 40 6.51 13.00 1.17
N GLN A 41 7.79 12.91 1.54
CA GLN A 41 8.92 12.96 0.62
C GLN A 41 8.84 11.92 -0.52
N ASP A 42 8.20 10.77 -0.28
CA ASP A 42 8.02 9.69 -1.26
C ASP A 42 7.20 10.09 -2.49
N TRP A 43 6.37 11.13 -2.35
CA TRP A 43 5.40 11.54 -3.38
C TRP A 43 5.90 12.69 -4.25
N ILE A 44 6.85 13.48 -3.75
CA ILE A 44 7.21 14.77 -4.36
C ILE A 44 8.19 14.59 -5.53
N THR A 45 9.34 13.98 -5.28
CA THR A 45 10.44 13.89 -6.24
C THR A 45 11.07 12.50 -6.16
N LYS A 46 11.21 11.85 -7.31
CA LYS A 46 11.84 10.54 -7.40
C LYS A 46 13.33 10.63 -7.01
N PRO A 47 13.95 9.52 -6.55
CA PRO A 47 15.37 9.53 -6.19
C PRO A 47 16.32 9.97 -7.31
N ASP A 48 15.95 9.77 -8.57
CA ASP A 48 16.71 10.24 -9.73
C ASP A 48 16.60 11.76 -9.98
N GLY A 49 15.74 12.46 -9.24
CA GLY A 49 15.50 13.91 -9.34
C GLY A 49 14.34 14.29 -10.25
N GLU A 50 13.71 13.31 -10.90
CA GLU A 50 12.55 13.53 -11.76
C GLU A 50 11.26 13.72 -10.93
N PRO A 51 10.21 14.34 -11.51
CA PRO A 51 8.94 14.56 -10.81
C PRO A 51 8.29 13.26 -10.30
N GLY A 52 7.77 13.31 -9.06
CA GLY A 52 7.00 12.24 -8.43
C GLY A 52 5.50 12.30 -8.75
N TRP A 53 4.70 11.48 -8.06
CA TRP A 53 3.25 11.41 -8.25
C TRP A 53 2.52 12.69 -7.82
N ALA A 54 3.06 13.47 -6.88
CA ALA A 54 2.49 14.75 -6.50
C ALA A 54 2.42 15.70 -7.71
N SER A 55 3.52 15.83 -8.45
CA SER A 55 3.55 16.63 -9.69
C SER A 55 2.57 16.11 -10.74
N TYR A 56 2.46 14.79 -10.88
CA TYR A 56 1.49 14.18 -11.78
C TYR A 56 0.06 14.53 -11.39
N PHE A 57 -0.38 14.29 -10.15
CA PHE A 57 -1.77 14.55 -9.75
C PHE A 57 -2.12 16.04 -9.74
N LEU A 58 -1.19 16.93 -9.36
CA LEU A 58 -1.39 18.37 -9.50
C LEU A 58 -1.64 18.76 -10.97
N SER A 59 -0.89 18.17 -11.92
CA SER A 59 -1.11 18.41 -13.36
C SER A 59 -2.47 17.92 -13.86
N GLN A 60 -3.08 16.97 -13.15
CA GLN A 60 -4.42 16.46 -13.44
C GLN A 60 -5.54 17.23 -12.73
N GLY A 61 -5.21 18.32 -12.01
CA GLY A 61 -6.20 19.19 -11.35
C GLY A 61 -6.65 18.72 -9.97
N TYR A 62 -5.96 17.76 -9.36
CA TYR A 62 -6.25 17.34 -7.99
C TYR A 62 -5.66 18.33 -6.97
N GLU A 63 -6.43 18.57 -5.91
CA GLU A 63 -5.88 19.17 -4.69
C GLU A 63 -5.21 18.07 -3.85
N LEU A 64 -3.96 18.30 -3.44
CA LEU A 64 -3.16 17.31 -2.72
C LEU A 64 -2.95 17.67 -1.26
N TYR A 65 -3.16 16.69 -0.40
CA TYR A 65 -2.77 16.72 1.00
C TYR A 65 -1.71 15.63 1.22
N LEU A 66 -0.46 16.04 1.39
CA LEU A 66 0.67 15.14 1.63
C LEU A 66 1.04 15.20 3.11
N VAL A 67 1.05 14.05 3.77
CA VAL A 67 1.10 13.96 5.24
C VAL A 67 2.39 13.30 5.70
N ASP A 68 3.08 13.94 6.66
CA ASP A 68 4.05 13.26 7.52
C ASP A 68 3.29 12.67 8.71
N GLN A 69 3.24 11.35 8.80
CA GLN A 69 2.55 10.66 9.90
C GLN A 69 3.08 11.14 11.26
N PRO A 70 2.26 11.08 12.34
CA PRO A 70 2.76 11.28 13.69
C PRO A 70 4.06 10.49 13.95
N PHE A 71 4.98 11.12 14.67
CA PHE A 71 6.29 10.58 15.05
C PHE A 71 7.30 10.44 13.91
N ARG A 72 7.11 11.18 12.81
CA ARG A 72 7.91 11.09 11.59
C ARG A 72 8.21 12.46 10.99
N GLY A 73 9.42 12.64 10.44
CA GLY A 73 9.76 13.82 9.64
C GLY A 73 9.40 15.14 10.34
N ARG A 74 8.50 15.91 9.74
CA ARG A 74 8.04 17.21 10.28
C ARG A 74 6.99 17.10 11.39
N SER A 75 6.54 15.89 11.70
CA SER A 75 5.65 15.54 12.81
C SER A 75 6.50 14.84 13.90
N PRO A 76 7.31 15.57 14.67
CA PRO A 76 8.45 15.01 15.40
C PRO A 76 8.04 13.97 16.44
N TRP A 77 8.88 12.96 16.59
CA TRP A 77 8.87 12.06 17.73
C TRP A 77 9.52 12.71 18.95
N SER A 78 9.06 12.36 20.16
CA SER A 78 9.66 12.78 21.43
C SER A 78 10.12 11.57 22.24
N PRO A 79 11.29 11.64 22.92
CA PRO A 79 11.76 10.56 23.80
C PRO A 79 10.71 10.15 24.83
N GLY A 80 10.50 8.83 24.96
CA GLY A 80 9.50 8.24 25.84
C GLY A 80 8.20 7.81 25.15
N ILE A 81 8.01 8.15 23.87
CA ILE A 81 6.83 7.72 23.09
C ILE A 81 7.19 6.51 22.22
N GLY A 82 7.25 5.33 22.83
CA GLY A 82 7.60 4.10 22.12
C GLY A 82 9.03 4.06 21.58
N ASP A 83 9.43 2.87 21.11
CA ASP A 83 10.74 2.68 20.48
C ASP A 83 10.68 3.06 19.00
N VAL A 84 11.77 3.64 18.50
CA VAL A 84 11.95 3.95 17.08
C VAL A 84 12.90 2.94 16.41
N ILE A 85 12.71 2.70 15.13
CA ILE A 85 13.57 1.86 14.30
C ILE A 85 13.96 2.59 13.01
N VAL A 86 15.09 2.20 12.45
CA VAL A 86 15.55 2.56 11.11
C VAL A 86 15.97 1.27 10.42
N TYR A 87 15.59 1.09 9.16
CA TYR A 87 16.05 -0.06 8.37
C TYR A 87 17.49 0.17 7.89
N PRO A 88 18.39 -0.83 8.05
CA PRO A 88 19.73 -0.72 7.50
C PRO A 88 19.74 -0.62 5.98
N ALA A 89 20.71 0.11 5.41
CA ALA A 89 20.88 0.27 3.96
C ALA A 89 20.97 -1.09 3.23
N GLU A 90 21.64 -2.07 3.84
CA GLU A 90 21.75 -3.41 3.29
C GLU A 90 20.40 -4.10 3.16
N GLN A 91 19.49 -3.86 4.11
CA GLN A 91 18.14 -4.40 4.06
C GLN A 91 17.32 -3.68 2.99
N ILE A 92 17.38 -2.34 2.95
CA ILE A 92 16.67 -1.54 1.94
C ILE A 92 17.09 -1.96 0.52
N GLN A 93 18.39 -2.09 0.30
CA GLN A 93 18.96 -2.54 -0.98
C GLN A 93 18.43 -3.91 -1.40
N LYS A 94 18.45 -4.87 -0.48
CA LYS A 94 18.06 -6.25 -0.75
C LYS A 94 16.57 -6.42 -1.03
N MET A 95 15.74 -5.65 -0.33
CA MET A 95 14.29 -5.83 -0.33
C MET A 95 13.55 -4.89 -1.29
N PHE A 96 14.06 -3.69 -1.55
CA PHE A 96 13.25 -2.67 -2.24
C PHE A 96 13.90 -2.10 -3.50
N THR A 97 15.21 -1.88 -3.52
CA THR A 97 15.84 -1.10 -4.60
C THR A 97 16.67 -1.94 -5.58
N ALA A 98 17.21 -3.08 -5.14
CA ALA A 98 18.01 -4.00 -5.96
C ALA A 98 17.56 -5.47 -5.84
N SER A 99 16.29 -5.71 -5.56
CA SER A 99 15.74 -7.04 -5.24
C SER A 99 16.05 -8.10 -6.31
N ARG A 100 16.08 -7.72 -7.60
CA ARG A 100 16.49 -8.59 -8.73
C ARG A 100 17.88 -9.20 -8.55
N ASN A 101 18.81 -8.49 -7.92
CA ASN A 101 20.19 -8.98 -7.74
C ASN A 101 20.27 -10.04 -6.63
N TYR A 102 19.32 -10.04 -5.70
CA TYR A 102 19.28 -10.96 -4.56
C TYR A 102 18.33 -12.13 -4.73
N LYS A 103 17.30 -11.98 -5.57
CA LYS A 103 16.34 -13.05 -5.90
C LYS A 103 15.74 -13.72 -4.65
N LEU A 104 15.39 -12.90 -3.65
CA LEU A 104 14.87 -13.38 -2.36
C LEU A 104 13.47 -13.99 -2.49
N TRP A 105 12.75 -13.69 -3.57
CA TRP A 105 11.50 -14.33 -3.99
C TRP A 105 11.50 -14.51 -5.52
N PRO A 106 10.68 -15.42 -6.07
CA PRO A 106 10.68 -15.74 -7.50
C PRO A 106 10.51 -14.51 -8.40
N GLN A 107 9.57 -13.63 -8.07
CA GLN A 107 9.19 -12.48 -8.90
C GLN A 107 10.19 -11.32 -8.81
N ALA A 108 11.16 -11.36 -7.90
CA ALA A 108 12.16 -10.30 -7.75
C ALA A 108 12.94 -10.05 -9.05
N GLU A 109 13.05 -11.07 -9.91
CA GLU A 109 13.66 -10.93 -11.24
C GLU A 109 12.94 -9.93 -12.15
N LEU A 110 11.71 -9.53 -11.87
CA LEU A 110 10.97 -8.53 -12.65
C LEU A 110 11.34 -7.08 -12.27
N HIS A 111 12.15 -6.89 -11.22
CA HIS A 111 12.55 -5.58 -10.72
C HIS A 111 13.48 -4.85 -11.70
N THR A 112 12.88 -4.01 -12.56
CA THR A 112 13.52 -3.44 -13.76
C THR A 112 13.40 -1.92 -13.87
N GLN A 113 12.61 -1.29 -13.02
CA GLN A 113 12.21 0.12 -13.19
C GLN A 113 12.84 1.05 -12.15
N TRP A 114 13.67 0.51 -11.25
CA TRP A 114 14.45 1.32 -10.33
C TRP A 114 15.54 2.09 -11.11
N PRO A 115 15.68 3.42 -10.90
CA PRO A 115 16.72 4.19 -11.54
C PRO A 115 18.12 3.88 -10.98
N GLY A 116 19.12 3.79 -11.86
CA GLY A 116 20.47 3.38 -11.47
C GLY A 116 20.55 1.89 -11.11
N SER A 117 21.54 1.52 -10.32
CA SER A 117 21.75 0.13 -9.87
C SER A 117 20.91 -0.26 -8.65
N GLY A 118 20.42 0.73 -7.90
CA GLY A 118 19.70 0.53 -6.65
C GLY A 118 20.55 -0.03 -5.51
N MET A 119 21.88 0.05 -5.62
CA MET A 119 22.81 -0.44 -4.59
C MET A 119 23.54 0.71 -3.90
N MET A 120 23.96 0.50 -2.65
CA MET A 120 24.82 1.41 -1.88
C MET A 120 26.03 1.85 -2.70
N GLY A 121 26.30 3.16 -2.68
CA GLY A 121 27.33 3.80 -3.50
C GLY A 121 26.85 4.25 -4.89
N ASP A 122 25.64 3.86 -5.30
CA ASP A 122 24.95 4.51 -6.41
C ASP A 122 24.32 5.82 -5.93
N PRO A 123 24.57 6.96 -6.60
CA PRO A 123 24.04 8.25 -6.16
C PRO A 123 22.50 8.30 -6.03
N VAL A 124 21.78 7.50 -6.83
CA VAL A 124 20.32 7.43 -6.78
C VAL A 124 19.87 6.67 -5.53
N PHE A 125 20.53 5.56 -5.20
CA PHE A 125 20.26 4.82 -3.97
C PHE A 125 20.64 5.64 -2.74
N ASP A 126 21.83 6.24 -2.73
CA ASP A 126 22.32 6.99 -1.57
C ASP A 126 21.41 8.20 -1.28
N ARG A 127 20.88 8.86 -2.31
CA ARG A 127 19.87 9.91 -2.14
C ARG A 127 18.56 9.36 -1.54
N PHE A 128 18.06 8.24 -2.07
CA PHE A 128 16.85 7.59 -1.54
C PHE A 128 17.01 7.17 -0.08
N TYR A 129 18.13 6.54 0.27
CA TYR A 129 18.37 6.10 1.64
C TYR A 129 18.52 7.29 2.59
N ALA A 130 19.16 8.38 2.14
CA ALA A 130 19.32 9.59 2.93
C ALA A 130 18.01 10.38 3.17
N SER A 131 16.95 10.15 2.38
CA SER A 131 15.63 10.71 2.69
C SER A 131 14.88 9.91 3.75
N GLY A 132 15.24 8.64 4.00
CA GLY A 132 14.57 7.84 5.01
C GLY A 132 14.80 8.36 6.44
N VAL A 133 13.73 8.39 7.24
CA VAL A 133 13.77 8.76 8.67
C VAL A 133 13.27 7.61 9.56
N GLN A 134 13.52 7.71 10.86
CA GLN A 134 13.10 6.70 11.82
C GLN A 134 11.58 6.58 11.93
N MET A 135 11.07 5.39 12.21
CA MET A 135 9.64 5.13 12.43
C MET A 135 9.36 4.51 13.80
N ILE A 136 8.13 4.61 14.31
CA ILE A 136 7.71 3.88 15.51
C ILE A 136 7.68 2.38 15.23
N LYS A 137 8.26 1.61 16.15
CA LYS A 137 8.30 0.15 16.11
C LYS A 137 6.95 -0.49 16.42
N ASP A 138 6.18 0.10 17.34
CA ASP A 138 4.87 -0.40 17.75
C ASP A 138 3.80 -0.02 16.70
N PRO A 139 3.29 -0.97 15.91
CA PRO A 139 2.32 -0.67 14.87
C PRO A 139 0.98 -0.21 15.43
N VAL A 140 0.58 -0.62 16.65
CA VAL A 140 -0.68 -0.18 17.25
C VAL A 140 -0.59 1.30 17.62
N LEU A 141 0.54 1.71 18.20
CA LEU A 141 0.80 3.11 18.51
C LEU A 141 0.86 3.98 17.25
N GLN A 142 1.60 3.55 16.22
CA GLN A 142 1.72 4.28 14.96
C GLN A 142 0.36 4.41 14.24
N GLU A 143 -0.38 3.31 14.12
CA GLU A 143 -1.67 3.29 13.45
C GLU A 143 -2.72 4.11 14.18
N GLY A 144 -2.81 3.98 15.50
CA GLY A 144 -3.78 4.73 16.31
C GLY A 144 -3.54 6.25 16.27
N ALA A 145 -2.28 6.68 16.40
CA ALA A 145 -1.93 8.09 16.29
C ALA A 145 -2.23 8.64 14.90
N SER A 146 -1.89 7.88 13.84
CA SER A 146 -2.13 8.28 12.46
C SER A 146 -3.62 8.33 12.11
N GLN A 147 -4.42 7.36 12.58
CA GLN A 147 -5.88 7.40 12.43
C GLN A 147 -6.45 8.68 13.05
N ALA A 148 -6.06 9.01 14.29
CA ALA A 148 -6.58 10.19 14.98
C ALA A 148 -6.19 11.50 14.27
N ALA A 149 -4.92 11.67 13.92
CA ALA A 149 -4.42 12.88 13.26
C ALA A 149 -5.03 13.05 11.86
N CYS A 150 -5.06 11.99 11.06
CA CYS A 150 -5.58 12.04 9.71
C CYS A 150 -7.12 12.15 9.69
N ALA A 151 -7.84 11.59 10.67
CA ALA A 151 -9.29 11.81 10.79
C ALA A 151 -9.61 13.29 11.06
N ALA A 152 -8.83 13.95 11.92
CA ALA A 152 -8.96 15.39 12.16
C ALA A 152 -8.65 16.22 10.89
N LEU A 153 -7.70 15.77 10.07
CA LEU A 153 -7.46 16.36 8.76
C LEU A 153 -8.67 16.20 7.83
N LEU A 154 -9.27 15.00 7.75
CA LEU A 154 -10.49 14.79 6.96
C LEU A 154 -11.63 15.69 7.42
N ASP A 155 -11.82 15.84 8.73
CA ASP A 155 -12.83 16.73 9.31
C ASP A 155 -12.58 18.20 8.93
N THR A 156 -11.31 18.61 8.88
CA THR A 156 -10.90 19.96 8.46
C THR A 156 -11.14 20.19 6.97
N ILE A 157 -10.87 19.19 6.13
CA ILE A 157 -11.14 19.23 4.68
C ILE A 157 -12.65 19.32 4.41
N GLY A 158 -13.46 18.63 5.23
CA GLY A 158 -14.91 18.75 5.24
C GLY A 158 -15.62 18.21 3.99
N ARG A 159 -14.91 17.47 3.13
CA ARG A 159 -15.45 16.84 1.91
C ARG A 159 -14.80 15.49 1.61
N PRO A 160 -15.47 14.59 0.87
CA PRO A 160 -14.91 13.28 0.54
C PRO A 160 -13.60 13.37 -0.25
N VAL A 161 -12.60 12.59 0.16
CA VAL A 161 -11.28 12.52 -0.48
C VAL A 161 -10.93 11.10 -0.90
N ILE A 162 -10.08 10.96 -1.91
CA ILE A 162 -9.41 9.68 -2.22
C ILE A 162 -8.24 9.55 -1.25
N VAL A 163 -8.09 8.41 -0.57
CA VAL A 163 -7.01 8.19 0.41
C VAL A 163 -6.06 7.13 -0.10
N PHE A 164 -4.76 7.46 -0.17
CA PHE A 164 -3.71 6.51 -0.50
C PHE A 164 -3.02 6.02 0.77
N GLY A 165 -2.66 4.74 0.81
CA GLY A 165 -1.80 4.14 1.83
C GLY A 165 -0.75 3.27 1.14
N HIS A 166 0.51 3.37 1.55
CA HIS A 166 1.59 2.55 1.01
C HIS A 166 2.25 1.74 2.14
N SER A 167 2.64 0.48 1.89
CA SER A 167 3.44 -0.35 2.82
C SER A 167 2.90 -0.34 4.27
N ALA A 168 3.71 0.05 5.26
CA ALA A 168 3.33 0.22 6.66
C ALA A 168 2.25 1.28 6.93
N GLY A 169 2.05 2.23 6.02
CA GLY A 169 0.93 3.18 6.01
C GLY A 169 -0.33 2.61 5.33
N GLY A 170 -0.22 1.44 4.70
CA GLY A 170 -1.33 0.72 4.05
C GLY A 170 -2.56 0.49 4.92
N PRO A 171 -2.45 0.22 6.23
CA PRO A 171 -3.62 0.11 7.13
C PRO A 171 -4.37 1.42 7.36
N ILE A 172 -3.71 2.59 7.24
CA ILE A 172 -4.29 3.89 7.65
C ILE A 172 -5.55 4.26 6.85
N PRO A 173 -5.60 4.15 5.52
CA PRO A 173 -6.84 4.41 4.77
C PRO A 173 -8.04 3.60 5.23
N PHE A 174 -7.86 2.33 5.62
CA PHE A 174 -8.93 1.49 6.14
C PHE A 174 -9.40 1.98 7.51
N LEU A 175 -8.47 2.32 8.40
CA LEU A 175 -8.78 2.91 9.70
C LEU A 175 -9.53 4.24 9.57
N LEU A 176 -9.23 5.04 8.55
CA LEU A 176 -9.95 6.28 8.25
C LEU A 176 -11.32 6.04 7.66
N GLY A 177 -11.44 5.07 6.75
CA GLY A 177 -12.74 4.64 6.23
C GLY A 177 -13.65 4.13 7.32
N ASP A 178 -13.10 3.51 8.36
CA ASP A 178 -13.86 3.03 9.51
C ASP A 178 -14.44 4.17 10.35
N VAL A 179 -13.61 5.16 10.70
CA VAL A 179 -14.02 6.26 11.60
C VAL A 179 -14.66 7.45 10.90
N ARG A 180 -14.46 7.59 9.58
CA ARG A 180 -15.02 8.65 8.72
C ARG A 180 -15.50 8.10 7.36
N PRO A 181 -16.43 7.13 7.33
CA PRO A 181 -16.86 6.50 6.08
C PRO A 181 -17.49 7.49 5.07
N GLY A 182 -18.06 8.60 5.55
CA GLY A 182 -18.61 9.66 4.70
C GLY A 182 -17.57 10.59 4.08
N LEU A 183 -16.33 10.60 4.58
CA LEU A 183 -15.25 11.48 4.09
C LEU A 183 -14.17 10.72 3.30
N VAL A 184 -14.22 9.39 3.26
CA VAL A 184 -13.35 8.57 2.42
C VAL A 184 -14.13 8.13 1.18
N LYS A 185 -13.82 8.76 0.05
CA LYS A 185 -14.47 8.46 -1.25
C LYS A 185 -14.04 7.11 -1.81
N SER A 186 -12.76 6.79 -1.69
CA SER A 186 -12.16 5.53 -2.12
C SER A 186 -10.76 5.37 -1.52
N ILE A 187 -10.31 4.12 -1.39
CA ILE A 187 -8.99 3.76 -0.88
C ILE A 187 -8.11 3.24 -2.02
N VAL A 188 -6.87 3.71 -2.08
CA VAL A 188 -5.81 3.15 -2.93
C VAL A 188 -4.69 2.63 -2.03
N ALA A 189 -4.60 1.31 -1.89
CA ALA A 189 -3.59 0.64 -1.08
C ALA A 189 -2.44 0.15 -1.98
N LEU A 190 -1.29 0.79 -1.91
CA LEU A 190 -0.08 0.44 -2.63
C LEU A 190 0.71 -0.56 -1.78
N GLU A 191 0.72 -1.83 -2.16
CA GLU A 191 1.46 -2.88 -1.46
C GLU A 191 1.29 -2.79 0.07
N PRO A 192 0.05 -2.80 0.59
CA PRO A 192 -0.20 -2.63 2.02
C PRO A 192 0.37 -3.80 2.82
N LEU A 193 0.69 -3.57 4.10
CA LEU A 193 1.04 -4.67 5.02
C LEU A 193 -0.01 -5.80 4.95
N GLY A 194 0.46 -7.03 4.77
CA GLY A 194 -0.42 -8.17 4.58
C GLY A 194 0.31 -9.51 4.37
N PRO A 195 -0.43 -10.53 3.89
CA PRO A 195 -1.88 -10.53 3.63
C PRO A 195 -2.70 -10.53 4.94
N PRO A 196 -4.02 -10.34 4.91
CA PRO A 196 -4.81 -10.28 6.15
C PRO A 196 -4.52 -11.44 7.12
N PHE A 197 -4.36 -11.12 8.40
CA PHE A 197 -4.05 -12.05 9.50
C PHE A 197 -2.67 -12.74 9.42
N SER A 198 -1.85 -12.41 8.42
CA SER A 198 -0.49 -12.92 8.26
C SER A 198 0.48 -11.76 8.06
N LYS A 199 1.71 -11.91 8.55
CA LYS A 199 2.83 -11.04 8.16
C LYS A 199 3.76 -11.91 7.35
N VAL A 200 3.84 -11.61 6.07
CA VAL A 200 4.75 -12.31 5.17
C VAL A 200 6.01 -11.49 5.04
N SER A 201 7.11 -12.10 5.47
CA SER A 201 8.44 -11.78 4.97
C SER A 201 8.95 -13.02 4.22
N ILE A 202 10.26 -13.29 4.22
CA ILE A 202 10.84 -14.57 3.78
C ILE A 202 10.30 -15.80 4.55
N ARG A 203 9.47 -15.59 5.59
CA ARG A 203 8.64 -16.57 6.32
C ARG A 203 7.28 -15.97 6.71
N THR A 204 6.25 -16.81 6.83
CA THR A 204 4.91 -16.44 7.33
C THR A 204 4.88 -16.46 8.87
N VAL A 205 4.49 -15.34 9.49
CA VAL A 205 4.25 -15.23 10.94
C VAL A 205 2.83 -14.68 11.19
N PRO A 206 2.26 -14.80 12.41
CA PRO A 206 0.98 -14.18 12.74
C PRO A 206 0.98 -12.69 12.37
N GLY A 207 -0.05 -12.28 11.63
CA GLY A 207 -0.16 -10.92 11.12
C GLY A 207 -0.88 -9.98 12.05
N SER A 208 -1.50 -8.97 11.46
CA SER A 208 -2.25 -7.97 12.21
C SER A 208 -3.49 -8.59 12.86
N PRO A 209 -3.76 -8.34 14.16
CA PRO A 209 -4.85 -8.98 14.91
C PRO A 209 -6.25 -8.73 14.32
N TYR A 210 -6.45 -7.59 13.65
CA TYR A 210 -7.72 -7.26 12.99
C TYR A 210 -7.70 -7.53 11.49
N GLY A 211 -6.83 -8.44 11.04
CA GLY A 211 -6.70 -8.78 9.62
C GLY A 211 -5.92 -7.74 8.85
N ILE A 212 -6.54 -6.58 8.60
CA ILE A 212 -6.00 -5.49 7.75
C ILE A 212 -5.34 -4.35 8.55
N SER A 213 -5.48 -4.33 9.87
CA SER A 213 -4.86 -3.35 10.78
C SER A 213 -4.39 -3.99 12.09
N ASN A 214 -3.39 -3.38 12.71
CA ASN A 214 -2.96 -3.70 14.07
C ASN A 214 -3.81 -2.94 15.10
N ALA A 215 -4.19 -1.70 14.81
CA ALA A 215 -5.13 -0.94 15.61
C ALA A 215 -6.57 -1.47 15.44
N PRO A 216 -7.43 -1.35 16.47
CA PRO A 216 -8.82 -1.77 16.40
C PRO A 216 -9.58 -1.13 15.24
N ILE A 217 -10.40 -1.94 14.58
CA ILE A 217 -11.28 -1.54 13.48
C ILE A 217 -12.66 -2.18 13.68
N THR A 218 -13.72 -1.50 13.26
CA THR A 218 -15.09 -1.90 13.59
C THR A 218 -15.55 -3.12 12.78
N TYR A 219 -15.96 -4.16 13.49
CA TYR A 219 -16.58 -5.36 12.95
C TYR A 219 -18.03 -5.49 13.42
N GLU A 220 -18.87 -6.13 12.60
CA GLU A 220 -20.19 -6.63 12.99
C GLU A 220 -20.28 -8.15 12.71
N PRO A 221 -20.58 -8.99 13.73
CA PRO A 221 -20.75 -8.63 15.13
C PRO A 221 -19.47 -8.04 15.79
N PRO A 222 -19.58 -7.27 16.88
CA PRO A 222 -18.44 -6.60 17.53
C PRO A 222 -17.34 -7.57 18.01
N VAL A 223 -16.08 -7.20 17.76
CA VAL A 223 -14.88 -7.93 18.23
C VAL A 223 -14.43 -7.36 19.57
N THR A 224 -14.33 -8.21 20.59
CA THR A 224 -13.81 -7.86 21.93
C THR A 224 -12.41 -8.46 22.15
N ASP A 225 -12.19 -9.68 21.67
CA ASP A 225 -10.89 -10.34 21.66
C ASP A 225 -10.57 -10.76 20.22
N PRO A 226 -9.69 -10.04 19.49
CA PRO A 226 -9.42 -10.35 18.09
C PRO A 226 -8.84 -11.74 17.86
N VAL A 227 -8.14 -12.33 18.86
CA VAL A 227 -7.59 -13.68 18.71
C VAL A 227 -8.68 -14.73 18.75
N ALA A 228 -9.64 -14.59 19.66
CA ALA A 228 -10.76 -15.52 19.80
C ALA A 228 -11.86 -15.26 18.74
N ASP A 229 -12.21 -13.99 18.53
CA ASP A 229 -13.35 -13.57 17.72
C ASP A 229 -13.11 -13.62 16.22
N LEU A 230 -11.85 -13.50 15.80
CA LEU A 230 -11.42 -13.59 14.40
C LEU A 230 -10.53 -14.82 14.19
N ALA A 231 -10.88 -15.94 14.83
CA ALA A 231 -10.22 -17.23 14.61
C ALA A 231 -10.07 -17.50 13.10
N THR A 232 -8.89 -17.92 12.66
CA THR A 232 -8.58 -18.05 11.22
C THR A 232 -8.25 -19.46 10.80
N ARG A 233 -8.58 -19.79 9.55
CA ARG A 233 -8.17 -21.01 8.85
C ARG A 233 -7.24 -20.66 7.71
N GLU A 234 -6.29 -21.56 7.44
CA GLU A 234 -5.39 -21.44 6.30
C GLU A 234 -6.13 -21.74 4.99
N VAL A 235 -5.76 -21.02 3.93
CA VAL A 235 -6.24 -21.22 2.57
C VAL A 235 -5.04 -21.45 1.68
N LYS A 236 -5.04 -22.57 0.95
CA LYS A 236 -3.92 -22.97 0.10
C LYS A 236 -3.83 -22.13 -1.16
N ALA A 237 -2.60 -21.71 -1.47
CA ALA A 237 -2.30 -20.90 -2.64
C ALA A 237 -2.76 -21.59 -3.94
N ALA A 238 -3.24 -20.79 -4.90
CA ALA A 238 -3.70 -21.30 -6.19
C ALA A 238 -2.56 -21.80 -7.10
N ALA A 239 -1.32 -21.40 -6.79
CA ALA A 239 -0.11 -21.76 -7.54
C ALA A 239 1.06 -21.95 -6.57
N PRO A 240 2.05 -22.80 -6.91
CA PRO A 240 3.16 -23.15 -6.02
C PRO A 240 4.15 -22.01 -5.76
N ASP A 241 4.12 -20.94 -6.57
CA ASP A 241 4.95 -19.74 -6.44
C ASP A 241 4.24 -18.61 -5.67
N LEU A 242 3.08 -18.90 -5.09
CA LEU A 242 2.29 -18.01 -4.24
C LEU A 242 2.28 -18.53 -2.79
N LEU A 243 1.97 -17.64 -1.85
CA LEU A 243 1.94 -17.95 -0.42
C LEU A 243 0.53 -18.20 0.07
N ASP A 244 0.38 -19.20 0.94
CA ASP A 244 -0.87 -19.53 1.62
C ASP A 244 -1.43 -18.31 2.40
N GLY A 245 -2.74 -18.18 2.39
CA GLY A 245 -3.48 -17.10 3.01
C GLY A 245 -4.21 -17.53 4.27
N ARG A 246 -4.84 -16.58 4.97
CA ARG A 246 -5.68 -16.84 6.12
C ARG A 246 -7.00 -16.10 6.00
N LEU A 247 -8.10 -16.79 6.29
CA LEU A 247 -9.45 -16.22 6.33
C LEU A 247 -10.11 -16.54 7.67
N GLN A 248 -11.15 -15.80 8.05
CA GLN A 248 -11.96 -16.12 9.22
C GLN A 248 -12.52 -17.56 9.10
N ALA A 249 -12.37 -18.34 10.15
CA ALA A 249 -12.83 -19.72 10.28
C ALA A 249 -14.27 -19.76 10.79
N SER A 250 -15.17 -19.07 10.09
CA SER A 250 -16.60 -19.00 10.41
C SER A 250 -17.43 -19.03 9.12
N ASP A 251 -18.56 -19.74 9.16
CA ASP A 251 -19.57 -19.71 8.09
C ASP A 251 -20.36 -18.38 8.09
N THR A 252 -20.24 -17.60 9.17
CA THR A 252 -20.78 -16.24 9.32
C THR A 252 -19.65 -15.30 9.73
N PRO A 253 -18.73 -14.96 8.79
CA PRO A 253 -17.59 -14.12 9.11
C PRO A 253 -18.04 -12.73 9.57
N ARG A 254 -17.34 -12.17 10.54
CA ARG A 254 -17.56 -10.79 11.00
C ARG A 254 -17.20 -9.83 9.88
N LYS A 255 -18.00 -8.79 9.69
CA LYS A 255 -17.91 -7.86 8.57
C LYS A 255 -17.38 -6.50 8.99
N LEU A 256 -16.54 -5.89 8.16
CA LEU A 256 -16.06 -4.52 8.31
C LEU A 256 -17.14 -3.54 7.80
N VAL A 257 -18.20 -3.36 8.60
CA VAL A 257 -19.45 -2.70 8.15
C VAL A 257 -19.28 -1.27 7.67
N ASN A 258 -18.34 -0.52 8.25
CA ASN A 258 -18.08 0.86 7.85
C ASN A 258 -17.33 0.97 6.52
N LEU A 259 -16.70 -0.12 6.06
CA LEU A 259 -15.93 -0.16 4.82
C LEU A 259 -16.72 -0.72 3.63
N GLU A 260 -17.90 -1.34 3.86
CA GLU A 260 -18.67 -2.05 2.82
C GLU A 260 -19.00 -1.19 1.59
N ARG A 261 -19.09 0.14 1.76
CA ARG A 261 -19.46 1.08 0.70
C ARG A 261 -18.29 1.87 0.13
N ILE A 262 -17.07 1.62 0.61
CA ILE A 262 -15.88 2.33 0.17
C ILE A 262 -15.18 1.49 -0.91
N PRO A 263 -15.07 1.97 -2.16
CA PRO A 263 -14.30 1.28 -3.18
C PRO A 263 -12.82 1.21 -2.78
N VAL A 264 -12.23 0.02 -2.90
CA VAL A 264 -10.83 -0.23 -2.58
C VAL A 264 -10.10 -0.74 -3.83
N LEU A 265 -8.97 -0.10 -4.14
CA LEU A 265 -8.01 -0.58 -5.12
C LEU A 265 -6.73 -0.99 -4.38
N VAL A 266 -6.34 -2.27 -4.49
CA VAL A 266 -5.01 -2.74 -4.08
C VAL A 266 -4.11 -2.78 -5.31
N VAL A 267 -2.93 -2.17 -5.22
CA VAL A 267 -1.95 -2.11 -6.30
C VAL A 267 -0.68 -2.79 -5.86
N THR A 268 -0.21 -3.76 -6.64
CA THR A 268 1.01 -4.52 -6.37
C THR A 268 1.87 -4.54 -7.63
N ALA A 269 3.14 -4.15 -7.49
CA ALA A 269 4.10 -4.24 -8.58
C ALA A 269 4.45 -5.72 -8.83
N PRO A 270 4.62 -6.14 -10.10
CA PRO A 270 4.91 -7.54 -10.42
C PRO A 270 6.18 -8.08 -9.75
N ALA A 271 7.13 -7.20 -9.43
CA ALA A 271 8.41 -7.58 -8.83
C ALA A 271 8.39 -7.57 -7.30
N SER A 272 7.31 -7.09 -6.67
CA SER A 272 7.24 -6.97 -5.22
C SER A 272 7.10 -8.33 -4.54
N TYR A 273 7.62 -8.46 -3.32
CA TYR A 273 7.35 -9.66 -2.51
C TYR A 273 5.87 -9.75 -2.13
N HIS A 274 5.13 -8.65 -2.20
CA HIS A 274 3.67 -8.63 -2.07
C HIS A 274 2.96 -9.42 -3.17
N ALA A 275 3.57 -9.57 -4.36
CA ALA A 275 2.98 -10.32 -5.47
C ALA A 275 2.73 -11.80 -5.13
N LEU A 276 3.39 -12.32 -4.09
CA LEU A 276 3.20 -13.67 -3.58
C LEU A 276 1.84 -13.86 -2.90
N TYR A 277 1.18 -12.79 -2.44
CA TYR A 277 -0.04 -12.89 -1.65
C TYR A 277 -1.10 -11.84 -1.99
N ASP A 278 -0.79 -10.65 -2.52
CA ASP A 278 -1.84 -9.68 -2.87
C ASP A 278 -2.69 -10.13 -4.09
N CYS A 279 -2.27 -11.20 -4.78
CA CYS A 279 -3.00 -11.80 -5.89
C CYS A 279 -4.20 -12.65 -5.47
N TRP A 280 -4.49 -12.80 -4.16
CA TRP A 280 -5.74 -13.38 -3.69
C TRP A 280 -6.90 -12.53 -4.21
N ARG A 281 -7.51 -12.96 -5.31
CA ARG A 281 -8.82 -12.44 -5.71
C ARG A 281 -9.81 -12.84 -4.61
N MET A 282 -10.21 -11.86 -3.80
CA MET A 282 -11.44 -11.96 -3.00
C MET A 282 -12.66 -12.02 -3.92
#